data_AF-A0A2J5PVE7-F1
#
_entry.id   AF-A0A2J5PVE7-F1
#
_cell.length_a   1.000
_cell.length_b   1.000
_cell.length_c   1.000
_cell.angle_alpha   90.00
_cell.angle_beta   90.00
_cell.angle_gamma   90.00
#
_symmetry.space_group_name_H-M   'P 1'
#
loop_
_entity.id
_entity.type
_entity.pdbx_description
1 polymer ?
#
loop_
_entity_poly.entity_id
_entity_poly.type
_entity_poly.pdbx_seq_one_letter_code
_entity_poly.pdbx_strand_id
1 'polypeptide(L)' 'LSAAERQAIDDAAEQVRAAAAGDDADAIKEAIKNIDTQTQEFAARRMDQSVRIALKGQSVDEV' A
#
# COMPACT_ATOMS: atom_id res chain seq x y z
N LEU A 1 -8.47 -2.46 -6.12
CA LEU A 1 -7.62 -3.59 -5.66
C LEU A 1 -8.17 -4.85 -6.31
N SER A 2 -7.37 -5.53 -7.12
CA SER A 2 -7.70 -6.90 -7.54
C SER A 2 -7.65 -7.84 -6.32
N ALA A 3 -8.29 -9.01 -6.44
CA ALA A 3 -8.24 -10.02 -5.39
C ALA A 3 -6.79 -10.48 -5.09
N ALA A 4 -5.96 -10.60 -6.13
CA ALA A 4 -4.55 -10.98 -6.00
C ALA A 4 -3.73 -9.92 -5.25
N GLU A 5 -3.91 -8.63 -5.58
CA GLU A 5 -3.22 -7.55 -4.85
C GLU A 5 -3.69 -7.46 -3.39
N ARG A 6 -4.97 -7.70 -3.12
CA ARG A 6 -5.47 -7.70 -1.74
C ARG A 6 -4.85 -8.85 -0.93
N GLN A 7 -4.77 -10.04 -1.52
CA GLN A 7 -4.12 -11.19 -0.88
C GLN A 7 -2.64 -10.91 -0.58
N ALA A 8 -1.90 -10.32 -1.53
CA ALA A 8 -0.50 -9.98 -1.32
C ALA A 8 -0.29 -8.99 -0.16
N ILE A 9 -1.17 -7.99 0.00
CA ILE A 9 -1.14 -7.04 1.12
C ILE A 9 -1.46 -7.74 2.44
N ASP A 10 -2.48 -8.61 2.45
CA ASP A 10 -2.89 -9.36 3.64
C ASP A 10 -1.77 -10.30 4.11
N ASP A 11 -1.10 -11.00 3.19
CA ASP A 11 0.04 -11.88 3.45
C ASP A 11 1.25 -11.10 3.99
N ALA A 12 1.57 -9.95 3.38
CA ALA A 12 2.67 -9.09 3.85
C ALA A 12 2.39 -8.52 5.25
N ALA A 13 1.14 -8.15 5.53
CA ALA A 13 0.74 -7.68 6.85
C ALA A 13 0.83 -8.78 7.91
N GLU A 14 0.56 -10.04 7.54
CA GLU A 14 0.71 -11.18 8.43
C GLU A 14 2.18 -11.48 8.75
N GLN A 15 3.08 -11.38 7.76
CA GLN A 15 4.52 -11.51 7.98
C GLN A 15 5.07 -10.45 8.93
N VAL A 16 4.62 -9.20 8.80
CA VAL A 16 5.01 -8.13 9.74
C VAL A 16 4.50 -8.42 11.15
N ARG A 17 3.25 -8.89 11.30
CA ARG A 17 2.71 -9.28 12.61
C ARG A 17 3.48 -10.43 13.24
N ALA A 18 3.88 -11.42 12.45
CA ALA A 18 4.67 -12.56 12.92
C ALA A 18 6.09 -12.13 13.33
N ALA A 19 6.75 -11.30 12.53
CA ALA A 19 8.07 -10.76 12.86
C ALA A 19 8.02 -9.88 14.12
N ALA A 20 6.98 -9.06 14.26
CA ALA A 20 6.78 -8.20 15.43
C ALA A 20 6.41 -8.96 16.72
N ALA A 21 6.03 -10.24 16.62
CA ALA A 21 5.83 -11.10 17.78
C ALA A 21 7.15 -11.68 18.33
N GLY A 22 8.26 -11.54 17.59
CA GLY A 22 9.61 -11.87 18.04
C GLY A 22 10.40 -10.63 18.48
N ASP A 23 11.66 -10.84 18.86
CA ASP A 23 12.61 -9.78 19.28
C ASP A 23 13.71 -9.50 18.24
N ASP A 24 13.56 -10.03 17.02
CA ASP A 24 14.52 -9.82 15.94
C ASP A 24 14.23 -8.51 15.20
N ALA A 25 14.93 -7.45 15.62
CA ALA A 25 14.81 -6.13 15.03
C ALA A 25 15.17 -6.09 13.54
N ASP A 26 16.05 -6.97 13.06
CA ASP A 26 16.41 -7.05 11.65
C ASP A 26 15.30 -7.71 10.84
N ALA A 27 14.70 -8.79 11.36
CA ALA A 27 13.54 -9.44 10.74
C ALA A 27 12.32 -8.50 10.65
N ILE A 28 12.08 -7.70 11.68
CA ILE A 28 11.02 -6.67 11.68
C ILE A 28 11.31 -5.61 10.60
N LYS A 29 12.57 -5.17 10.48
CA LYS A 29 13.00 -4.21 9.46
C LYS A 29 12.79 -4.75 8.05
N GLU A 30 13.17 -6.00 7.80
CA GLU A 30 12.98 -6.64 6.50
C GLU A 30 11.50 -6.78 6.16
N ALA A 31 10.67 -7.21 7.12
CA ALA A 31 9.24 -7.33 6.92
C ALA A 31 8.58 -5.96 6.59
N ILE A 32 8.98 -4.90 7.30
CA ILE A 32 8.53 -3.52 7.01
C ILE A 32 8.97 -3.08 5.60
N LYS A 33 10.21 -3.38 5.20
CA LYS A 33 10.73 -3.01 3.87
C LYS A 33 10.01 -3.77 2.75
N ASN A 34 9.68 -5.03 2.99
CA ASN A 34 8.94 -5.88 2.06
C ASN A 34 7.52 -5.36 1.85
N ILE A 35 6.77 -5.08 2.92
CA ILE A 35 5.42 -4.53 2.79
C ILE A 35 5.41 -3.14 2.14
N ASP A 36 6.41 -2.29 2.42
CA ASP A 36 6.54 -0.98 1.79
C ASP A 36 6.77 -1.10 0.28
N THR A 37 7.65 -2.02 -0.13
CA THR A 37 7.92 -2.30 -1.54
C THR A 37 6.70 -2.85 -2.27
N GLN A 38 5.99 -3.81 -1.66
CA GLN A 38 4.79 -4.40 -2.28
C GLN A 38 3.61 -3.43 -2.36
N THR A 39 3.54 -2.45 -1.46
CA THR A 39 2.47 -1.45 -1.44
C THR A 39 2.79 -0.18 -2.23
N GLN A 40 4.04 0.03 -2.67
CA GLN A 40 4.44 1.21 -3.46
C GLN A 40 3.63 1.37 -4.74
N GLU A 41 3.47 0.31 -5.55
CA GLU A 41 2.67 0.39 -6.78
C GLU A 41 1.21 0.71 -6.48
N PHE A 42 0.66 0.16 -5.40
CA PHE A 42 -0.71 0.46 -4.98
C PHE A 42 -0.86 1.91 -4.53
N ALA A 43 0.09 2.42 -3.73
CA ALA A 43 0.12 3.79 -3.28
C ALA A 43 0.24 4.76 -4.45
N ALA A 44 1.10 4.47 -5.44
CA ALA A 44 1.24 5.25 -6.66
C ALA A 44 -0.07 5.30 -7.46
N ARG A 45 -0.70 4.13 -7.72
CA ARG A 45 -1.99 4.08 -8.44
C ARG A 45 -3.12 4.80 -7.69
N ARG A 46 -3.15 4.72 -6.36
CA ARG A 46 -4.14 5.44 -5.54
C ARG A 46 -3.89 6.95 -5.58
N MET A 47 -2.64 7.38 -5.58
CA MET A 47 -2.26 8.80 -5.72
C MET A 47 -2.67 9.32 -7.09
N ASP A 48 -2.38 8.60 -8.18
CA ASP A 48 -2.79 8.95 -9.54
C ASP A 48 -4.32 9.04 -9.67
N GLN A 49 -5.04 8.10 -9.07
CA GLN A 49 -6.50 8.13 -9.03
C GLN A 49 -7.02 9.36 -8.29
N SER A 50 -6.40 9.71 -7.16
CA SER A 50 -6.79 10.86 -6.34
C SER A 50 -6.52 12.18 -7.07
N VAL A 51 -5.36 12.31 -7.73
CA VAL A 51 -4.99 13.45 -8.57
C VAL A 51 -5.96 13.58 -9.76
N ARG A 52 -6.28 12.47 -10.43
CA ARG A 52 -7.22 12.48 -11.56
C ARG A 52 -8.63 12.89 -11.14
N ILE A 53 -9.10 12.47 -9.96
CA ILE A 53 -10.39 12.87 -9.41
C ILE A 53 -10.38 14.37 -9.06
N ALA A 54 -9.32 14.86 -8.40
CA ALA A 54 -9.18 16.27 -8.05
C ALA A 54 -9.21 17.16 -9.30
N LEU A 55 -8.46 16.79 -10.34
CA LEU A 55 -8.42 17.52 -11.62
C LEU A 55 -9.77 17.48 -12.35
N LYS A 56 -10.47 16.33 -12.35
CA LYS A 56 -11.82 16.23 -12.93
C LYS A 56 -12.88 16.99 -12.15
N GLY A 57 -12.80 17.01 -10.82
CA GLY A 57 -13.70 17.77 -9.96
C GLY A 57 -13.59 19.27 -10.19
N GLN A 58 -12.37 19.76 -10.41
CA GLN A 58 -12.14 21.17 -10.77
C GLN A 58 -12.66 21.51 -12.18
N SER A 59 -12.65 20.57 -13.14
CA SER A 59 -13.23 20.80 -14.47
C SER A 59 -14.76 20.77 -14.52
N VAL A 60 -15.43 20.24 -13.49
CA VAL A 60 -16.91 20.15 -13.41
C VAL A 60 -17.51 21.32 -12.62
N ASP A 61 -16.71 22.01 -11.80
CA ASP A 61 -17.12 23.20 -11.04
C ASP A 61 -16.96 24.52 -11.85
N GLU A 62 -16.93 24.41 -13.18
CA GLU A 62 -16.90 25.54 -14.11
C GLU A 62 -18.15 25.50 -15.02
N VAL A 63 -19.34 25.58 -14.42
CA VAL A 63 -20.62 25.85 -15.13
C VAL A 63 -21.52 26.78 -14.33
#